data_AF-A0A382TE68-F1
#
_entry.id   AF-A0A382TE68-F1
#
_cell.length_a   1.000
_cell.length_b   1.000
_cell.length_c   1.000
_cell.angle_alpha   90.00
_cell.angle_beta   90.00
_cell.angle_gamma   90.00
#
_symmetry.space_group_name_H-M   'P 1'
#
loop_
_entity.id
_entity.type
_entity.pdbx_description
1 polymer ?
#
loop_
_entity_poly.entity_id
_entity_poly.type
_entity_poly.pdbx_seq_one_letter_code
_entity_poly.pdbx_strand_id
1 'polypeptide(L)' 'MLKIVYPQSMKPLLIYDGNCGFCLYWIDVWKNKTKDRVEYAPYQSVGNQFPQMSLDQFERSVQLVKPDGEI' A
#
# COMPACT_ATOMS: atom_id res chain seq x y z
N MET A 1 -16.80 2.87 -15.12
CA MET A 1 -15.85 1.85 -14.62
C MET A 1 -14.44 2.41 -14.78
N LEU A 2 -13.99 3.25 -13.84
CA LEU A 2 -12.64 3.80 -13.89
C LEU A 2 -11.78 2.92 -12.98
N LYS A 3 -11.15 1.88 -13.57
CA LYS A 3 -10.04 1.17 -12.94
C LYS A 3 -8.88 2.17 -12.90
N ILE A 4 -8.66 2.79 -11.75
CA ILE A 4 -7.53 3.69 -11.56
C ILE A 4 -6.26 2.89 -11.84
N VAL A 5 -5.44 3.45 -12.73
CA VAL A 5 -4.18 2.93 -13.22
C VAL A 5 -3.17 3.00 -12.06
N TYR A 6 -3.22 2.05 -11.14
CA TYR A 6 -1.97 1.53 -10.63
C TYR A 6 -1.25 0.92 -11.83
N PRO A 7 0.05 1.20 -12.06
CA PRO A 7 0.78 0.56 -13.14
C PRO A 7 0.54 -0.95 -13.02
N GLN A 8 0.42 -1.63 -14.16
CA GLN A 8 0.19 -3.07 -14.29
C GLN A 8 1.35 -3.89 -13.72
N SER A 9 1.71 -3.65 -12.46
CA SER A 9 2.64 -4.46 -11.72
C SER A 9 1.91 -5.73 -11.35
N MET A 10 2.50 -6.86 -11.71
CA MET A 10 2.03 -8.18 -11.26
C MET A 10 2.28 -8.40 -9.75
N LYS A 11 2.84 -7.41 -9.06
CA LYS A 11 3.18 -7.47 -7.64
C LYS A 11 2.09 -6.79 -6.83
N PRO A 12 1.71 -7.35 -5.67
CA PRO A 12 0.87 -6.63 -4.74
C PRO A 12 1.59 -5.39 -4.20
N LEU A 13 0.82 -4.38 -3.86
CA LEU A 13 1.25 -3.14 -3.26
C LEU A 13 0.82 -3.11 -1.79
N LEU A 14 1.77 -2.93 -0.89
CA LEU A 14 1.49 -2.67 0.51
C LEU A 14 1.55 -1.15 0.78
N ILE A 15 0.38 -0.58 1.06
CA ILE A 15 0.20 0.82 1.42
C ILE A 15 0.29 0.95 2.93
N TYR A 16 0.97 1.98 3.41
CA TYR A 16 1.18 2.24 4.83
C TYR A 16 1.11 3.72 5.16
N ASP A 17 1.03 4.06 6.44
CA ASP A 17 1.20 5.43 6.90
C ASP A 17 2.69 5.81 6.94
N GLY A 18 3.11 6.71 6.04
CA GLY A 18 4.47 7.23 5.97
C GLY A 18 4.88 8.09 7.16
N ASN A 19 3.93 8.55 7.97
CA ASN A 19 4.17 9.33 9.19
C ASN A 19 4.08 8.49 10.47
N CYS A 20 3.80 7.19 10.37
CA CYS A 20 3.69 6.29 11.52
C CYS A 20 4.99 5.50 11.75
N GLY A 21 5.68 5.80 12.85
CA GLY A 21 6.94 5.10 13.21
C GLY A 21 6.79 3.58 13.37
N PHE A 22 5.65 3.11 13.87
CA PHE A 22 5.35 1.68 13.97
C PHE A 22 5.20 1.03 12.59
N CYS A 23 4.49 1.69 11.66
CA CYS A 23 4.38 1.22 10.29
C CYS A 23 5.76 1.14 9.63
N LEU A 24 6.56 2.21 9.72
CA LEU A 24 7.89 2.29 9.10
C LEU A 24 8.82 1.15 9.56
N TYR A 25 8.84 0.85 10.87
CA TYR A 25 9.61 -0.29 11.41
C TYR A 25 9.25 -1.61 10.71
N TRP A 26 7.96 -1.90 10.57
CA TRP A 26 7.51 -3.12 9.92
C TRP A 26 7.74 -3.12 8.41
N ILE A 27 7.64 -1.97 7.75
CA ILE A 27 7.98 -1.85 6.32
C ILE A 27 9.44 -2.25 6.08
N ASP A 28 10.38 -1.81 6.91
CA ASP A 28 11.80 -2.17 6.76
C ASP A 28 12.01 -3.68 6.96
N VAL A 29 11.37 -4.26 7.97
CA VAL A 29 11.40 -5.72 8.21
C VAL A 29 10.81 -6.48 7.02
N TRP A 30 9.67 -6.04 6.48
CA TRP A 30 9.00 -6.74 5.39
C TRP A 30 9.71 -6.58 4.07
N LYS A 31 10.24 -5.39 3.72
CA LYS A 31 11.03 -5.18 2.49
C LYS A 31 12.18 -6.18 2.38
N ASN A 32 12.86 -6.47 3.50
CA ASN A 32 13.93 -7.46 3.51
C ASN A 32 13.42 -8.91 3.28
N LYS A 33 12.23 -9.24 3.77
CA LYS A 33 11.63 -10.60 3.65
C LYS A 33 10.94 -10.83 2.30
N THR A 34 10.28 -9.82 1.77
CA THR A 34 9.51 -9.90 0.52
C THR A 34 10.38 -9.62 -0.69
N LYS A 35 11.45 -8.84 -0.51
CA LYS A 35 12.36 -8.41 -1.58
C LYS A 35 11.58 -7.74 -2.70
N ASP A 36 11.75 -8.21 -3.92
CA ASP A 36 11.11 -7.70 -5.10
C ASP A 36 9.66 -8.21 -5.28
N ARG A 37 9.10 -9.00 -4.35
CA ARG A 37 7.75 -9.57 -4.50
C ARG A 37 6.61 -8.62 -4.15
N VAL A 38 6.89 -7.52 -3.44
CA VAL A 38 5.88 -6.58 -2.95
C VAL A 38 6.37 -5.15 -3.21
N GLU A 39 5.50 -4.30 -3.71
CA GLU A 39 5.73 -2.87 -3.82
C GLU A 39 5.26 -2.17 -2.54
N TYR A 40 5.88 -1.04 -2.18
CA TYR A 40 5.59 -0.34 -0.95
C TYR A 40 5.42 1.15 -1.22
N ALA A 41 4.31 1.74 -0.80
CA ALA A 41 4.08 3.17 -0.94
C ALA A 41 3.36 3.77 0.27
N PRO A 42 3.73 4.98 0.73
CA PRO A 42 2.97 5.67 1.75
C PRO A 42 1.64 6.16 1.19
N TYR A 43 0.55 6.08 1.96
CA TYR A 43 -0.77 6.56 1.51
C TYR A 43 -0.76 8.04 1.16
N GLN A 44 0.14 8.82 1.76
CA GLN A 44 0.33 10.24 1.46
C GLN A 44 0.67 10.48 -0.02
N SER A 45 1.30 9.50 -0.69
CA SER A 45 1.64 9.58 -2.11
C SER A 45 0.60 8.95 -3.03
N VAL A 46 -0.16 7.95 -2.56
CA VAL A 46 -0.97 7.09 -3.44
C VAL A 46 -2.44 6.95 -3.03
N GLY A 47 -2.83 7.48 -1.87
CA GLY A 47 -4.16 7.31 -1.29
C GLY A 47 -5.28 7.88 -2.17
N ASN A 48 -5.00 8.91 -2.97
CA ASN A 48 -5.94 9.45 -3.95
C ASN A 48 -6.31 8.45 -5.08
N GLN A 49 -5.52 7.40 -5.28
CA GLN A 49 -5.79 6.33 -6.25
C GLN A 49 -6.76 5.27 -5.69
N PHE A 50 -7.05 5.34 -4.39
CA PHE A 50 -7.91 4.39 -3.69
C PHE A 50 -9.07 5.10 -2.96
N PRO A 51 -9.99 5.72 -3.71
CA PRO A 51 -11.11 6.47 -3.13
C PRO A 51 -12.08 5.62 -2.29
N GLN A 52 -12.01 4.29 -2.41
CA GLN A 52 -12.76 3.35 -1.57
C GLN A 52 -12.21 3.21 -0.15
N MET A 53 -11.00 3.72 0.13
CA MET A 53 -10.39 3.71 1.46
C MET A 53 -10.47 5.09 2.10
N SER A 54 -10.92 5.13 3.34
CA SER A 54 -10.92 6.35 4.16
C SER A 54 -9.51 6.63 4.72
N LEU A 55 -9.28 7.89 5.13
CA LEU A 55 -8.06 8.26 5.84
C LEU A 55 -7.85 7.43 7.11
N ASP A 56 -8.92 7.21 7.90
CA ASP A 56 -8.89 6.42 9.13
C ASP A 56 -8.44 4.96 8.87
N GLN A 57 -8.80 4.37 7.72
CA GLN A 57 -8.32 3.04 7.35
C GLN A 57 -6.81 3.01 7.11
N PHE A 58 -6.24 4.05 6.49
CA PHE A 58 -4.80 4.15 6.28
C PHE A 58 -4.03 4.42 7.58
N GLU A 59 -4.58 5.23 8.47
CA GLU A 59 -3.95 5.56 9.76
C GLU A 59 -3.97 4.38 10.74
N ARG A 60 -4.96 3.48 10.64
CA ARG A 60 -5.11 2.33 11.56
C ARG A 60 -4.40 1.07 11.12
N SER A 61 -4.18 0.85 9.83
CA SER A 61 -3.55 -0.36 9.33
C SER A 61 -2.90 -0.20 7.97
N VAL A 62 -1.91 -1.04 7.70
CA VAL A 62 -1.40 -1.24 6.34
C VAL A 62 -2.45 -1.94 5.48
N GLN A 63 -2.42 -1.70 4.16
CA GLN A 63 -3.38 -2.22 3.19
C GLN A 63 -2.61 -2.95 2.10
N LEU A 64 -2.92 -4.22 1.82
CA LEU A 64 -2.26 -4.99 0.77
C LEU A 64 -3.16 -5.09 -0.46
N VAL A 65 -2.92 -4.23 -1.43
CA VAL A 65 -3.63 -4.27 -2.71
C VAL A 65 -3.03 -5.36 -3.59
N LYS A 66 -3.81 -6.38 -3.91
CA LYS A 66 -3.44 -7.46 -4.84
C LYS A 66 -3.48 -6.97 -6.30
N PRO A 67 -2.83 -7.66 -7.25
CA PRO A 67 -2.85 -7.27 -8.67
C PRO A 67 -4.24 -7.21 -9.31
N ASP A 68 -5.22 -7.93 -8.76
CA ASP A 68 -6.62 -7.92 -9.19
C ASP A 68 -7.43 -6.75 -8.58
N GLY A 69 -6.84 -6.00 -7.64
CA GLY A 69 -7.43 -4.85 -6.98
C GLY A 69 -8.16 -5.16 -5.68
N GLU A 70 -8.17 -6.41 -5.22
CA GLU A 70 -8.66 -6.75 -3.88
C GLU A 70 -7.66 -6.28 -2.80
N ILE A 71 -8.20 -5.81 -1.67
CA ILE A 71 -7.47 -5.19 -0.55
C ILE A 71 -7.62 -6.05 0.70
#